data_AF-A0A9X5CMA1-F1
#
_entry.id   AF-A0A9X5CMA1-F1
#
_cell.length_a   1.000
_cell.length_b   1.000
_cell.length_c   1.000
_cell.angle_alpha   90.00
_cell.angle_beta   90.00
_cell.angle_gamma   90.00
#
_symmetry.space_group_name_H-M   'P 1'
#
loop_
_entity.id
_entity.type
_entity.pdbx_description
1 polymer ?
#
loop_
_entity_poly.entity_id
_entity_poly.type
_entity_poly.pdbx_seq_one_letter_code
_entity_poly.pdbx_strand_id
1 'polypeptide(L)'
;MSRLFGSVRSRATLGATLVVAVALVAAGTALLLSLRANLTGEAGTRAERSAQAVASELAARTPLDKLSGLDAEDTPVQITDEDGVLLAASEDLERITGTGTAEVTPAPGRSDADDDRDGEDDDRDDDSLDPGEITPGASYTNGTATIDGDTEDYRFAAVEVETPDRGRLTVHAGAPLAAEHSAVGTALTAMLIGFPLLLGVVAAVTWLVTGRALRPVEGIRREMAAITASEDLRRRVPEPATHDEIARLARTTNATLAALESSVERQRAFVADASHELRSPIASLRTQLEVAAAHPELLDLDGAVEDTVRLQNLAADLLLLARLDAGERPAGTRVDLAALAREAAVGRERVTVEAEPVEVSGSRGQLARVLANLLDNAERHARERITVTVRREGGAAVVGVADDGEGVAGADRERIFERFVRLDAA
;
A
#
# COMPACT_ATOMS: atom_id res chain seq x y z
N MET A 1 -21.75 9.05 -13.15
CA MET A 1 -20.51 9.50 -12.49
C MET A 1 -19.73 8.40 -11.75
N SER A 2 -20.27 7.19 -11.51
CA SER A 2 -19.62 6.15 -10.67
C SER A 2 -18.47 5.35 -11.32
N ARG A 3 -18.22 5.44 -12.64
CA ARG A 3 -17.12 4.70 -13.31
C ARG A 3 -15.76 5.40 -13.27
N LEU A 4 -15.71 6.72 -13.02
CA LEU A 4 -14.45 7.47 -13.00
C LEU A 4 -13.56 7.15 -11.79
N PHE A 5 -14.14 6.66 -10.69
CA PHE A 5 -13.43 6.28 -9.47
C PHE A 5 -12.99 4.80 -9.43
N GLY A 6 -13.33 4.00 -10.43
CA GLY A 6 -13.06 2.56 -10.42
C GLY A 6 -11.62 2.18 -10.77
N SER A 7 -10.86 3.06 -11.42
CA SER A 7 -9.49 2.75 -11.83
C SER A 7 -8.48 3.04 -10.73
N VAL A 8 -7.48 2.16 -10.57
CA VAL A 8 -6.36 2.35 -9.63
C VAL A 8 -5.65 3.69 -9.90
N ARG A 9 -5.56 4.10 -11.17
CA ARG A 9 -4.99 5.39 -11.59
C ARG A 9 -5.76 6.56 -10.99
N SER A 10 -7.09 6.56 -11.12
CA SER A 10 -7.94 7.63 -10.58
C SER A 10 -7.80 7.75 -9.06
N ARG A 11 -7.79 6.62 -8.35
CA ARG A 11 -7.68 6.60 -6.89
C ARG A 11 -6.31 7.05 -6.39
N ALA A 12 -5.23 6.60 -7.04
CA ALA A 12 -3.87 7.01 -6.70
C ALA A 12 -3.65 8.50 -6.95
N THR A 13 -4.09 9.02 -8.12
CA THR A 13 -4.03 10.45 -8.42
C THR A 13 -4.81 11.25 -7.39
N LEU A 14 -6.08 10.92 -7.13
CA LEU A 14 -6.89 11.66 -6.16
C LEU A 14 -6.30 11.63 -4.74
N GLY A 15 -5.79 10.49 -4.29
CA GLY A 15 -5.15 10.36 -2.99
C GLY A 15 -3.90 11.24 -2.88
N ALA A 16 -3.01 11.18 -3.88
CA ALA A 16 -1.80 11.99 -3.90
C ALA A 16 -2.12 13.50 -3.94
N THR A 17 -3.05 13.91 -4.82
CA THR A 17 -3.44 15.32 -4.95
C THR A 17 -4.11 15.82 -3.68
N LEU A 18 -4.92 15.01 -3.00
CA LEU A 18 -5.57 15.38 -1.74
C LEU A 18 -4.55 15.59 -0.61
N VAL A 19 -3.58 14.68 -0.46
CA VAL A 19 -2.53 14.82 0.56
C VAL A 19 -1.72 16.09 0.34
N VAL A 20 -1.33 16.37 -0.91
CA VAL A 20 -0.62 17.61 -1.25
C VAL A 20 -1.50 18.83 -1.01
N ALA A 21 -2.79 18.79 -1.36
CA ALA A 21 -3.71 19.90 -1.13
C ALA A 21 -3.84 20.23 0.36
N VAL A 22 -4.00 19.23 1.22
CA VAL A 22 -4.07 19.43 2.68
C VAL A 22 -2.77 20.02 3.22
N ALA A 23 -1.61 19.50 2.78
CA ALA A 23 -0.32 20.02 3.19
C ALA A 23 -0.09 21.48 2.74
N LEU A 24 -0.49 21.82 1.52
CA LEU A 24 -0.40 23.19 0.98
C LEU A 24 -1.31 24.16 1.73
N VAL A 25 -2.55 23.76 2.05
CA VAL A 25 -3.45 24.59 2.85
C VAL A 25 -2.87 24.82 4.24
N ALA A 26 -2.41 23.77 4.93
CA ALA A 26 -1.81 23.89 6.26
C ALA A 26 -0.56 24.80 6.26
N ALA A 27 0.35 24.59 5.31
CA ALA A 27 1.56 25.41 5.16
C ALA A 27 1.22 26.86 4.78
N GLY A 28 0.25 27.06 3.90
CA GLY A 28 -0.20 28.39 3.48
C GLY A 28 -0.85 29.17 4.63
N THR A 29 -1.74 28.53 5.40
CA THR A 29 -2.32 29.13 6.61
C THR A 29 -1.24 29.45 7.64
N ALA A 30 -0.29 28.55 7.90
CA ALA A 30 0.81 28.80 8.83
C ALA A 30 1.69 29.98 8.39
N LEU A 31 2.00 30.08 7.09
CA LEU A 31 2.77 31.20 6.55
C LEU A 31 2.02 32.53 6.71
N LEU A 32 0.72 32.56 6.42
CA LEU A 32 -0.10 33.77 6.57
C LEU A 32 -0.22 34.19 8.02
N LEU A 33 -0.44 33.26 8.95
CA LEU A 33 -0.46 33.56 10.39
C LEU A 33 0.89 34.07 10.89
N SER A 34 2.00 33.48 10.43
CA SER A 34 3.36 33.92 10.77
C SER A 34 3.65 35.31 10.21
N LEU A 35 3.31 35.56 8.95
CA LEU A 35 3.49 36.87 8.31
C LEU A 35 2.68 37.95 9.04
N ARG A 36 1.43 37.63 9.38
CA ARG A 36 0.56 38.53 10.15
C ARG A 36 1.17 38.85 11.52
N ALA A 37 1.53 37.83 12.29
CA ALA A 37 2.12 38.00 13.62
C ALA A 37 3.43 38.80 13.56
N ASN A 38 4.25 38.59 12.53
CA ASN A 38 5.50 39.32 12.35
C ASN A 38 5.26 40.80 12.02
N LEU A 39 4.33 41.11 11.11
CA LEU A 39 4.03 42.49 10.71
C LEU A 39 3.35 43.27 11.83
N THR A 40 2.40 42.66 12.53
CA THR A 40 1.79 43.26 13.73
C THR A 40 2.83 43.48 14.84
N GLY A 41 3.76 42.54 15.04
CA GLY A 41 4.84 42.68 16.03
C GLY A 41 5.83 43.79 15.69
N GLU A 42 6.21 43.92 14.41
CA GLU A 42 7.09 44.99 13.94
C GLU A 42 6.42 46.36 14.08
N ALA A 43 5.14 46.47 13.72
CA ALA A 43 4.35 47.69 13.92
C ALA A 43 4.31 48.07 15.41
N GLY A 44 4.05 47.11 16.31
CA GLY A 44 4.02 47.37 17.75
C GLY A 44 5.36 47.88 18.29
N THR A 45 6.46 47.27 17.86
CA THR A 45 7.81 47.72 18.26
C THR A 45 8.12 49.12 17.73
N ARG A 46 7.68 49.46 16.51
CA ARG A 46 7.84 50.79 15.93
C ARG A 46 7.03 51.84 16.70
N ALA A 47 5.78 51.52 17.02
CA ALA A 47 4.90 52.35 17.84
C ALA A 47 5.50 52.61 19.23
N GLU A 48 6.00 51.56 19.90
CA GLU A 48 6.61 51.67 21.24
C GLU A 48 7.85 52.56 21.23
N ARG A 49 8.74 52.41 20.23
CA ARG A 49 9.91 53.30 20.12
C ARG A 49 9.53 54.76 19.92
N SER A 50 8.47 55.03 19.17
CA SER A 50 7.95 56.39 18.99
C SER A 50 7.37 56.94 20.29
N ALA A 51 6.55 56.15 20.99
CA ALA A 51 5.99 56.54 22.30
C ALA A 51 7.09 56.79 23.35
N GLN A 52 8.10 55.91 23.43
CA GLN A 52 9.25 56.07 24.33
C GLN A 52 10.09 57.30 23.99
N ALA A 53 10.27 57.64 22.71
CA ALA A 53 11.00 58.84 22.32
C ALA A 53 10.30 60.11 22.82
N VAL A 54 8.98 60.21 22.62
CA VAL A 54 8.17 61.33 23.11
C VAL A 54 8.12 61.37 24.64
N ALA A 55 7.94 60.21 25.29
CA ALA A 55 7.98 60.09 26.75
C ALA A 55 9.34 60.54 27.33
N SER A 56 10.45 60.24 26.66
CA SER A 56 11.79 60.67 27.07
C SER A 56 11.96 62.18 26.97
N GLU A 57 11.39 62.81 25.95
CA GLU A 57 11.39 64.28 25.84
C GLU A 57 10.52 64.93 26.92
N LEU A 58 9.38 64.34 27.26
CA LEU A 58 8.53 64.78 28.38
C LEU A 58 9.25 64.66 29.73
N ALA A 59 9.92 63.54 29.99
CA ALA A 59 10.74 63.34 31.18
C ALA A 59 11.88 64.37 31.27
N ALA A 60 12.43 64.80 30.12
CA ALA A 60 13.44 65.84 30.03
C ALA A 60 12.89 67.28 30.15
N ARG A 61 11.59 67.45 30.44
CA ARG A 61 10.88 68.74 30.58
C ARG A 61 10.80 69.54 29.28
N THR A 62 10.76 68.87 28.13
CA THR A 62 10.47 69.52 26.86
C THR A 62 9.01 70.00 26.86
N PRO A 63 8.73 71.29 26.55
CA PRO A 63 7.37 71.80 26.40
C PRO A 63 6.56 71.03 25.35
N LEU A 64 5.25 70.86 25.57
CA LEU A 64 4.36 70.13 24.67
C LEU A 64 4.38 70.68 23.23
N ASP A 65 4.59 71.98 23.05
CA ASP A 65 4.67 72.67 21.75
C ASP A 65 5.99 72.45 20.99
N LYS A 66 6.95 71.72 21.58
CA LYS A 66 8.28 71.47 21.00
C LYS A 66 8.65 69.99 20.95
N LEU A 67 7.68 69.10 21.18
CA LEU A 67 7.92 67.66 21.13
C LEU A 67 8.10 67.21 19.68
N SER A 68 9.25 66.62 19.38
CA SER A 68 9.61 66.26 18.00
C SER A 68 8.70 65.18 17.40
N GLY A 69 8.07 64.37 18.25
CA GLY A 69 7.14 63.34 17.82
C GLY A 69 5.73 63.83 17.49
N LEU A 70 5.36 65.07 17.86
CA LEU A 70 4.08 65.66 17.44
C LEU A 70 4.15 66.25 16.03
N ASP A 71 5.35 66.58 15.56
CA ASP A 71 5.66 67.07 14.21
C ASP A 71 6.03 65.92 13.23
N ALA A 72 5.95 64.67 13.69
CA ALA A 72 6.35 63.51 12.89
C ALA A 72 5.28 63.15 11.85
N GLU A 73 5.62 63.29 10.57
CA GLU A 73 4.78 62.88 9.43
C GLU A 73 4.32 61.41 9.58
N ASP A 74 3.04 61.16 9.31
CA ASP A 74 2.40 59.83 9.27
C ASP A 74 2.46 59.01 10.57
N THR A 75 2.79 59.64 11.71
CA THR A 75 2.88 58.95 13.01
C THR A 75 1.88 59.58 13.97
N PRO A 76 0.70 58.98 14.18
CA PRO A 76 -0.30 59.56 15.08
C PRO A 76 0.21 59.44 16.52
N VAL A 77 0.39 60.58 17.17
CA VAL A 77 0.80 60.66 18.59
C VAL A 77 -0.26 61.40 19.38
N GLN A 78 -0.61 60.86 20.55
CA GLN A 78 -1.61 61.42 21.44
C GLN A 78 -1.10 61.32 22.89
N ILE A 79 -1.15 62.43 23.62
CA ILE A 79 -0.67 62.53 25.01
C ILE A 79 -1.88 62.82 25.90
N THR A 80 -2.12 61.95 26.87
CA THR A 80 -3.24 62.04 27.80
C THR A 80 -2.77 62.11 29.25
N ASP A 81 -3.58 62.72 30.11
CA ASP A 81 -3.37 62.68 31.57
C ASP A 81 -3.95 61.38 32.19
N GLU A 82 -3.84 61.26 33.51
CA GLU A 82 -4.33 60.11 34.28
C GLU A 82 -5.86 59.90 34.17
N ASP A 83 -6.62 60.99 33.94
CA ASP A 83 -8.07 60.96 33.71
C ASP A 83 -8.44 60.60 32.25
N GLY A 84 -7.46 60.42 31.37
CA GLY A 84 -7.64 60.15 29.95
C GLY A 84 -8.04 61.39 29.13
N VAL A 85 -7.81 62.59 29.67
CA VAL A 85 -8.06 63.87 28.97
C VAL A 85 -6.89 64.19 28.06
N LEU A 86 -7.20 64.66 26.85
CA LEU A 86 -6.19 64.99 25.85
C LEU A 86 -5.43 66.28 26.21
N LEU A 87 -4.10 66.19 26.29
CA LEU A 87 -3.20 67.34 26.49
C LEU A 87 -2.55 67.82 25.19
N ALA A 88 -2.13 66.89 24.33
CA ALA A 88 -1.55 67.20 23.03
C ALA A 88 -1.77 66.05 22.04
N ALA A 89 -1.85 66.37 20.76
CA ALA A 89 -1.95 65.42 19.67
C ALA A 89 -1.09 65.91 18.49
N SER A 90 -0.69 64.99 17.61
CA SER A 90 0.02 65.32 16.36
C SER A 90 -0.82 66.26 15.49
N GLU A 91 -0.16 67.20 14.80
CA GLU A 91 -0.82 68.31 14.07
C GLU A 91 -1.83 67.83 13.01
N ASP A 92 -1.48 66.77 12.29
CA ASP A 92 -2.26 66.27 11.15
C ASP A 92 -3.30 65.20 11.53
N LEU A 93 -3.51 64.94 12.83
CA LEU A 93 -4.44 63.91 13.31
C LEU A 93 -5.88 64.41 13.35
N GLU A 94 -6.73 63.86 12.48
CA GLU A 94 -8.15 64.24 12.39
C GLU A 94 -9.07 63.34 13.22
N ARG A 95 -8.69 62.07 13.40
CA ARG A 95 -9.49 61.07 14.13
C ARG A 95 -8.60 59.96 14.65
N ILE A 96 -8.91 59.45 15.85
CA ILE A 96 -8.21 58.30 16.43
C ILE A 96 -9.18 57.39 17.18
N THR A 97 -8.90 56.09 17.16
CA THR A 97 -9.59 55.09 17.97
C THR A 97 -8.59 54.12 18.57
N GLY A 98 -8.94 53.47 19.68
CA GLY A 98 -8.09 52.46 20.32
C GLY A 98 -7.09 52.98 21.35
N THR A 99 -7.06 54.30 21.61
CA THR A 99 -6.17 54.97 22.58
C THR A 99 -6.90 55.46 23.84
N GLY A 100 -8.10 54.96 24.12
CA GLY A 100 -8.88 55.34 25.31
C GLY A 100 -9.71 56.63 25.15
N THR A 101 -9.24 57.61 24.37
CA THR A 101 -9.98 58.82 24.00
C THR A 101 -9.96 59.08 22.49
N ALA A 102 -11.08 59.52 21.94
CA ALA A 102 -11.23 59.86 20.52
C ALA A 102 -10.98 61.34 20.21
N GLU A 103 -10.62 62.14 21.23
CA GLU A 103 -10.33 63.56 21.07
C GLU A 103 -8.99 63.76 20.36
N VAL A 104 -8.92 64.74 19.45
CA VAL A 104 -7.70 65.08 18.69
C VAL A 104 -7.33 66.55 18.81
N THR A 105 -8.14 67.35 19.51
CA THR A 105 -7.88 68.78 19.77
C THR A 105 -7.94 69.02 21.28
N PRO A 106 -6.87 69.54 21.91
CA PRO A 106 -6.85 69.78 23.35
C PRO A 106 -7.97 70.76 23.77
N ALA A 107 -8.58 70.53 24.93
CA ALA A 107 -9.59 71.43 25.45
C ALA A 107 -8.98 72.82 25.76
N PRO A 108 -9.55 73.94 25.26
CA PRO A 108 -8.98 75.26 25.50
C PRO A 108 -9.16 75.68 26.97
N GLY A 109 -8.06 75.80 27.72
CA GLY A 109 -8.05 76.57 28.98
C GLY A 109 -7.50 75.93 30.25
N ARG A 110 -6.82 74.77 30.21
CA ARG A 110 -6.01 74.32 31.36
C ARG A 110 -4.55 74.80 31.20
N SER A 111 -4.30 76.05 31.59
CA SER A 111 -2.94 76.55 31.87
C SER A 111 -2.42 75.93 33.18
N ASP A 112 -1.10 75.74 33.29
CA ASP A 112 -0.30 75.11 34.36
C ASP A 112 -0.57 75.56 35.84
N ALA A 113 -1.81 75.61 36.32
CA ALA A 113 -2.14 75.89 37.72
C ALA A 113 -3.57 75.46 38.02
N ASP A 114 -3.75 74.22 38.50
CA ASP A 114 -4.78 73.81 39.46
C ASP A 114 -4.54 72.32 39.75
N ASP A 115 -3.54 72.05 40.59
CA ASP A 115 -3.32 70.72 41.18
C ASP A 115 -3.54 70.82 42.69
N ASP A 116 -4.83 70.77 43.06
CA ASP A 116 -5.31 70.52 44.42
C ASP A 116 -6.56 69.66 44.26
N ARG A 117 -6.37 68.34 44.04
CA ARG A 117 -7.45 67.38 44.22
C ARG A 117 -6.93 66.12 44.92
N ASP A 118 -7.50 65.91 46.10
CA ASP A 118 -7.35 64.71 46.92
C ASP A 118 -7.77 63.47 46.11
N GLY A 119 -6.86 62.52 45.96
CA GLY A 119 -7.12 61.21 45.36
C GLY A 119 -7.93 60.32 46.31
N GLU A 120 -8.99 59.71 45.78
CA GLU A 120 -9.58 58.49 46.35
C GLU A 120 -8.89 57.28 45.71
N ASP A 121 -8.33 56.44 46.58
CA ASP A 121 -7.62 55.21 46.25
C ASP A 121 -8.45 54.30 45.34
N ASP A 122 -7.87 53.91 44.19
CA ASP A 122 -8.32 52.73 43.44
C ASP A 122 -7.10 51.84 43.20
N ASP A 123 -7.04 50.75 43.95
CA ASP A 123 -5.98 49.75 43.97
C ASP A 123 -5.64 49.24 42.55
N ARG A 124 -4.55 49.75 41.97
CA ARG A 124 -3.86 49.12 40.84
C ARG A 124 -2.37 49.02 41.17
N ASP A 125 -1.83 47.83 40.95
CA ASP A 125 -0.52 47.40 41.42
C ASP A 125 0.59 48.47 41.20
N ASP A 126 1.21 48.82 42.32
CA ASP A 126 2.20 49.88 42.52
C ASP A 126 3.56 49.53 41.87
N ASP A 127 3.74 49.96 40.62
CA ASP A 127 5.03 50.41 40.11
C ASP A 127 5.01 51.95 40.17
N SER A 128 5.14 52.55 41.36
CA SER A 128 5.28 54.01 41.49
C SER A 128 6.52 54.48 40.73
N LEU A 129 6.33 55.09 39.56
CA LEU A 129 7.38 55.72 38.79
C LEU A 129 7.93 56.93 39.56
N ASP A 130 9.25 57.04 39.66
CA ASP A 130 9.88 58.25 40.19
C ASP A 130 9.73 59.42 39.20
N PRO A 131 9.69 60.70 39.64
CA PRO A 131 9.61 61.83 38.73
C PRO A 131 10.75 61.85 37.71
N GLY A 132 10.39 61.78 36.42
CA GLY A 132 11.32 61.65 35.30
C GLY A 132 11.56 60.21 34.82
N GLU A 133 10.87 59.23 35.39
CA GLU A 133 10.93 57.82 35.01
C GLU A 133 9.85 57.46 33.98
N ILE A 134 10.15 56.46 33.15
CA ILE A 134 9.28 55.96 32.07
C ILE A 134 9.10 54.46 32.29
N THR A 135 7.88 53.97 32.07
CA THR A 135 7.59 52.54 32.20
C THR A 135 8.48 51.70 31.27
N PRO A 136 9.09 50.59 31.74
CA PRO A 136 10.02 49.78 30.94
C PRO A 136 9.38 49.00 29.78
N GLY A 137 8.05 49.04 29.61
CA GLY A 137 7.34 48.42 28.50
C GLY A 137 6.08 49.18 28.13
N ALA A 138 5.51 48.85 26.97
CA ALA A 138 4.27 49.45 26.47
C ALA A 138 3.07 48.50 26.51
N SER A 139 1.88 49.05 26.71
CA SER A 139 0.62 48.37 26.40
C SER A 139 0.27 48.56 24.93
N TYR A 140 -0.18 47.51 24.24
CA TYR A 140 -0.51 47.59 22.81
C TYR A 140 -2.01 47.46 22.56
N THR A 141 -2.54 48.35 21.73
CA THR A 141 -3.92 48.29 21.23
C THR A 141 -3.94 48.42 19.71
N ASN A 142 -5.01 47.95 19.09
CA ASN A 142 -5.25 48.16 17.67
C ASN A 142 -6.42 49.14 17.53
N GLY A 143 -6.33 50.03 16.55
CA GLY A 143 -7.38 50.98 16.24
C GLY A 143 -7.20 51.58 14.86
N THR A 144 -7.84 52.70 14.61
CA THR A 144 -7.73 53.44 13.34
C THR A 144 -7.33 54.88 13.62
N ALA A 145 -6.55 55.47 12.72
CA ALA A 145 -6.27 56.90 12.71
C ALA A 145 -6.55 57.46 11.32
N THR A 146 -7.01 58.72 11.30
CA THR A 146 -7.17 59.51 10.08
C THR A 146 -6.15 60.64 10.11
N ILE A 147 -5.23 60.62 9.16
CA ILE A 147 -4.18 61.63 8.97
C ILE A 147 -4.30 62.12 7.54
N ASP A 148 -4.30 63.43 7.32
CA ASP A 148 -4.44 64.04 5.99
C ASP A 148 -5.63 63.51 5.15
N GLY A 149 -6.75 63.18 5.82
CA GLY A 149 -7.94 62.62 5.20
C GLY A 149 -7.89 61.12 4.88
N ASP A 150 -6.75 60.45 5.03
CA ASP A 150 -6.58 59.02 4.81
C ASP A 150 -6.76 58.24 6.12
N THR A 151 -7.71 57.31 6.15
CA THR A 151 -8.00 56.47 7.33
C THR A 151 -7.39 55.10 7.15
N GLU A 152 -6.46 54.73 8.04
CA GLU A 152 -5.82 53.42 8.04
C GLU A 152 -5.94 52.72 9.40
N ASP A 153 -5.66 51.42 9.41
CA ASP A 153 -5.52 50.62 10.63
C ASP A 153 -4.13 50.84 11.23
N TYR A 154 -4.06 51.11 12.54
CA TYR A 154 -2.83 51.34 13.28
C TYR A 154 -2.72 50.39 14.46
N ARG A 155 -1.48 50.04 14.81
CA ARG A 155 -1.14 49.46 16.11
C ARG A 155 -0.55 50.54 16.98
N PHE A 156 -1.20 50.79 18.12
CA PHE A 156 -0.78 51.79 19.10
C PHE A 156 0.02 51.13 20.22
N ALA A 157 1.01 51.86 20.71
CA ALA A 157 1.72 51.56 21.95
C ALA A 157 1.48 52.70 22.93
N ALA A 158 1.10 52.36 24.17
CA ALA A 158 0.91 53.29 25.27
C ALA A 158 2.08 53.14 26.26
N VAL A 159 2.76 54.25 26.53
CA VAL A 159 3.89 54.33 27.46
C VAL A 159 3.60 55.41 28.49
N GLU A 160 3.65 55.05 29.77
CA GLU A 160 3.42 55.98 30.87
C GLU A 160 4.73 56.64 31.32
N VAL A 161 4.68 57.93 31.60
CA VAL A 161 5.79 58.76 32.07
C VAL A 161 5.34 59.62 33.24
N GLU A 162 6.12 59.63 34.31
CA GLU A 162 5.90 60.49 35.47
C GLU A 162 6.66 61.80 35.23
N THR A 163 5.95 62.90 34.96
CA THR A 163 6.60 64.19 34.73
C THR A 163 6.70 65.00 36.02
N PRO A 164 7.84 65.64 36.32
CA PRO A 164 8.00 66.42 37.55
C PRO A 164 7.04 67.61 37.69
N ASP A 165 6.49 68.08 36.58
CA ASP A 165 5.71 69.32 36.51
C ASP A 165 4.21 69.09 36.25
N ARG A 166 3.80 67.90 35.75
CA ARG A 166 2.41 67.61 35.33
C ARG A 166 1.88 66.25 35.78
N GLY A 167 2.59 65.57 36.67
CA GLY A 167 2.21 64.24 37.15
C GLY A 167 2.32 63.18 36.05
N ARG A 168 1.55 62.10 36.20
CA ARG A 168 1.57 60.94 35.32
C ARG A 168 0.85 61.21 34.00
N LEU A 169 1.56 61.00 32.90
CA LEU A 169 1.05 61.16 31.55
C LEU A 169 1.18 59.85 30.77
N THR A 170 0.25 59.58 29.86
CA THR A 170 0.30 58.45 28.94
C THR A 170 0.53 58.94 27.52
N VAL A 171 1.60 58.45 26.89
CA VAL A 171 1.92 58.71 25.48
C VAL A 171 1.46 57.54 24.64
N HIS A 172 0.52 57.79 23.74
CA HIS A 172 0.11 56.86 22.70
C HIS A 172 0.79 57.23 21.37
N ALA A 173 1.50 56.29 20.76
CA ALA A 173 2.00 56.46 19.39
C ALA A 173 1.53 55.28 18.53
N GLY A 174 1.13 55.54 17.28
CA GLY A 174 0.68 54.53 16.33
C GLY A 174 1.69 54.20 15.24
N ALA A 175 1.70 52.95 14.77
CA ALA A 175 2.38 52.55 13.54
C ALA A 175 1.38 51.91 12.55
N PRO A 176 1.45 52.24 11.25
CA PRO A 176 0.47 51.79 10.27
C PRO A 176 0.55 50.28 10.01
N LEU A 177 -0.61 49.64 9.88
CA LEU A 177 -0.79 48.23 9.50
C LEU A 177 -1.10 48.07 7.99
N ALA A 178 -1.05 49.14 7.20
CA ALA A 178 -1.30 49.07 5.75
C ALA A 178 -0.29 48.15 5.01
N ALA A 179 0.98 48.17 5.44
CA ALA A 179 2.01 47.25 4.94
C ALA A 179 1.68 45.77 5.23
N GLU A 180 0.91 45.47 6.30
CA GLU A 180 0.40 44.12 6.60
C GLU A 180 -0.57 43.63 5.52
N HIS A 181 -1.51 44.49 5.14
CA HIS A 181 -2.59 44.14 4.23
C HIS A 181 -2.10 43.91 2.79
N SER A 182 -1.19 44.76 2.28
CA SER A 182 -0.61 44.56 0.95
C SER A 182 0.21 43.28 0.86
N ALA A 183 1.06 43.00 1.86
CA ALA A 183 1.90 41.80 1.88
C ALA A 183 1.06 40.51 1.93
N VAL A 184 0.04 40.48 2.79
CA VAL A 184 -0.90 39.34 2.90
C VAL A 184 -1.70 39.15 1.61
N GLY A 185 -2.19 40.23 0.99
CA GLY A 185 -2.95 40.18 -0.25
C GLY A 185 -2.13 39.66 -1.44
N THR A 186 -0.88 40.11 -1.58
CA THR A 186 0.04 39.58 -2.60
C THR A 186 0.34 38.10 -2.35
N ALA A 187 0.59 37.70 -1.10
CA ALA A 187 0.82 36.30 -0.75
C ALA A 187 -0.40 35.41 -1.07
N LEU A 188 -1.61 35.86 -0.72
CA LEU A 188 -2.86 35.16 -1.03
C LEU A 188 -3.06 35.01 -2.55
N THR A 189 -2.81 36.05 -3.32
CA THR A 189 -2.93 36.02 -4.79
C THR A 189 -1.93 35.05 -5.40
N ALA A 190 -0.68 35.09 -4.94
CA ALA A 190 0.35 34.15 -5.38
C ALA A 190 -0.01 32.69 -5.03
N MET A 191 -0.58 32.43 -3.86
CA MET A 191 -1.06 31.10 -3.46
C MET A 191 -2.26 30.63 -4.28
N LEU A 192 -3.23 31.50 -4.54
CA LEU A 192 -4.42 31.18 -5.33
C LEU A 192 -4.08 30.77 -6.77
N ILE A 193 -2.96 31.24 -7.31
CA ILE A 193 -2.47 30.85 -8.64
C ILE A 193 -1.51 29.65 -8.53
N GLY A 194 -0.56 29.72 -7.59
CA GLY A 194 0.51 28.74 -7.45
C GLY A 194 0.02 27.37 -6.98
N PHE A 195 -0.89 27.31 -6.01
CA PHE A 195 -1.36 26.03 -5.46
C PHE A 195 -2.18 25.22 -6.48
N PRO A 196 -3.17 25.78 -7.20
CA PRO A 196 -3.87 25.01 -8.24
C PRO A 196 -2.94 24.55 -9.36
N LEU A 197 -1.97 25.39 -9.77
CA LEU A 197 -0.99 25.02 -10.77
C LEU A 197 -0.14 23.83 -10.28
N LEU A 198 0.38 23.89 -9.06
CA LEU A 198 1.16 22.81 -8.45
C LEU A 198 0.34 21.53 -8.32
N LEU A 199 -0.91 21.61 -7.86
CA LEU A 199 -1.82 20.47 -7.78
C LEU A 199 -2.10 19.86 -9.16
N GLY A 200 -2.25 20.69 -10.20
CA GLY A 200 -2.39 20.25 -11.58
C GLY A 200 -1.16 19.46 -12.06
N VAL A 201 0.04 19.95 -11.76
CA VAL A 201 1.30 19.27 -12.09
C VAL A 201 1.41 17.93 -11.35
N VAL A 202 1.17 17.91 -10.03
CA VAL A 202 1.20 16.67 -9.23
C VAL A 202 0.18 15.66 -9.75
N ALA A 203 -1.03 16.09 -10.08
CA ALA A 203 -2.06 15.23 -10.64
C ALA A 203 -1.65 14.64 -12.00
N ALA A 204 -1.11 15.47 -12.89
CA ALA A 204 -0.65 15.06 -14.21
C ALA A 204 0.52 14.06 -14.14
N VAL A 205 1.53 14.35 -13.32
CA VAL A 205 2.68 13.46 -13.10
C VAL A 205 2.23 12.13 -12.52
N THR A 206 1.41 12.15 -11.47
CA THR A 206 0.89 10.94 -10.82
C THR A 206 0.08 10.09 -11.81
N TRP A 207 -0.76 10.73 -12.63
CA TRP A 207 -1.58 10.05 -13.64
C TRP A 207 -0.73 9.37 -14.74
N LEU A 208 0.32 10.06 -15.19
CA LEU A 208 1.25 9.56 -16.21
C LEU A 208 2.08 8.39 -15.68
N VAL A 209 2.70 8.56 -14.51
CA VAL A 209 3.56 7.56 -13.87
C VAL A 209 2.77 6.31 -13.53
N THR A 210 1.64 6.45 -12.82
CA THR A 210 0.78 5.31 -12.46
C THR A 210 0.26 4.59 -13.70
N GLY A 211 -0.08 5.33 -14.75
CA GLY A 211 -0.49 4.75 -16.02
C GLY A 211 0.57 3.92 -16.71
N ARG A 212 1.80 4.42 -16.72
CA ARG A 212 2.93 3.73 -17.33
C ARG A 212 3.32 2.50 -16.51
N ALA A 213 3.31 2.60 -15.18
CA ALA A 213 3.58 1.51 -14.25
C ALA A 213 2.55 0.37 -14.34
N LEU A 214 1.27 0.68 -14.53
CA LEU A 214 0.20 -0.34 -14.62
C LEU A 214 -0.05 -0.87 -16.04
N ARG A 215 0.58 -0.30 -17.06
CA ARG A 215 0.43 -0.75 -18.46
C ARG A 215 0.76 -2.24 -18.66
N PRO A 216 1.81 -2.81 -18.03
CA PRO A 216 2.10 -4.23 -18.18
C PRO A 216 1.03 -5.13 -17.55
N VAL A 217 0.44 -4.74 -16.41
CA VAL A 217 -0.67 -5.47 -15.77
C VAL A 217 -1.86 -5.59 -16.72
N GLU A 218 -2.19 -4.50 -17.43
CA GLU A 218 -3.25 -4.50 -18.43
C GLU A 218 -2.89 -5.34 -19.68
N GLY A 219 -1.61 -5.51 -19.97
CA GLY A 219 -1.11 -6.48 -20.96
C GLY A 219 -1.36 -7.91 -20.54
N ILE A 220 -0.95 -8.28 -19.32
CA ILE A 220 -1.18 -9.61 -18.73
C ILE A 220 -2.68 -9.91 -18.67
N ARG A 221 -3.52 -8.98 -18.19
CA ARG A 221 -4.97 -9.15 -18.10
C ARG A 221 -5.62 -9.44 -19.46
N ARG A 222 -5.25 -8.66 -20.49
CA ARG A 222 -5.78 -8.84 -21.85
C ARG A 222 -5.35 -10.19 -22.44
N GLU A 223 -4.09 -10.56 -22.27
CA GLU A 223 -3.58 -11.82 -22.79
C GLU A 223 -4.24 -13.02 -22.08
N MET A 224 -4.38 -12.98 -20.75
CA MET A 224 -5.13 -14.00 -20.00
C MET A 224 -6.57 -14.13 -20.49
N ALA A 225 -7.29 -13.02 -20.70
CA ALA A 225 -8.65 -13.06 -21.24
C ALA A 225 -8.69 -13.68 -22.65
N ALA A 226 -7.68 -13.42 -23.48
CA ALA A 226 -7.57 -14.00 -24.80
C ALA A 226 -7.27 -15.51 -24.75
N ILE A 227 -6.40 -15.95 -23.84
CA ILE A 227 -6.11 -17.37 -23.58
C ILE A 227 -7.37 -18.11 -23.15
N THR A 228 -8.12 -17.54 -22.19
CA THR A 228 -9.39 -18.14 -21.72
C THR A 228 -10.43 -18.22 -22.84
N ALA A 229 -10.53 -17.19 -23.69
CA ALA A 229 -11.48 -17.17 -24.79
C ALA A 229 -11.13 -18.13 -25.93
N SER A 230 -9.83 -18.35 -26.19
CA SER A 230 -9.38 -19.26 -27.26
C SER A 230 -9.08 -20.68 -26.79
N GLU A 231 -9.07 -20.93 -25.47
CA GLU A 231 -8.64 -22.18 -24.84
C GLU A 231 -7.22 -22.63 -25.26
N ASP A 232 -6.41 -21.69 -25.75
CA ASP A 232 -5.08 -21.97 -26.29
C ASP A 232 -4.01 -21.75 -25.22
N LEU A 233 -3.68 -22.84 -24.52
CA LEU A 233 -2.70 -22.84 -23.44
C LEU A 233 -1.25 -22.72 -23.90
N ARG A 234 -0.95 -22.72 -25.21
CA ARG A 234 0.43 -22.50 -25.72
C ARG A 234 0.83 -21.03 -25.64
N ARG A 235 -0.16 -20.13 -25.63
CA ARG A 235 0.07 -18.70 -25.48
C ARG A 235 0.62 -18.37 -24.10
N ARG A 236 1.32 -17.25 -24.00
CA ARG A 236 1.99 -16.79 -22.78
C ARG A 236 1.70 -15.32 -22.56
N VAL A 237 1.57 -14.93 -21.29
CA VAL A 237 1.43 -13.52 -20.94
C VAL A 237 2.74 -12.78 -21.18
N PRO A 238 2.70 -11.51 -21.62
CA PRO A 238 3.93 -10.74 -21.87
C PRO A 238 4.72 -10.56 -20.57
N GLU A 239 5.99 -10.94 -20.59
CA GLU A 239 6.91 -10.71 -19.47
C GLU A 239 7.63 -9.36 -19.67
N PRO A 240 7.43 -8.39 -18.77
CA PRO A 240 8.16 -7.12 -18.82
C PRO A 240 9.65 -7.33 -18.54
N ALA A 241 10.51 -6.55 -19.18
CA ALA A 241 11.95 -6.53 -18.87
C ALA A 241 12.28 -5.88 -17.51
N THR A 242 11.26 -5.44 -16.75
CA THR A 242 11.43 -4.94 -15.40
C THR A 242 11.76 -6.12 -14.46
N HIS A 243 12.51 -5.86 -13.40
CA HIS A 243 12.88 -6.88 -12.41
C HIS A 243 12.07 -6.71 -11.12
N ASP A 244 10.81 -6.30 -11.27
CA ASP A 244 9.88 -5.94 -10.20
C ASP A 244 8.84 -7.05 -9.91
N GLU A 245 7.88 -6.74 -9.04
CA GLU A 245 6.77 -7.61 -8.66
C GLU A 245 5.89 -7.99 -9.85
N ILE A 246 5.75 -7.08 -10.83
CA ILE A 246 4.92 -7.32 -12.01
C ILE A 246 5.56 -8.36 -12.92
N ALA A 247 6.89 -8.31 -13.12
CA ALA A 247 7.60 -9.35 -13.86
C ALA A 247 7.56 -10.70 -13.15
N ARG A 248 7.65 -10.71 -11.81
CA ARG A 248 7.51 -11.94 -11.01
C ARG A 248 6.10 -12.55 -11.15
N LEU A 249 5.07 -11.72 -11.20
CA LEU A 249 3.70 -12.15 -11.48
C LEU A 249 3.59 -12.75 -12.88
N ALA A 250 4.14 -12.11 -13.91
CA ALA A 250 4.14 -12.63 -15.28
C ALA A 250 4.81 -14.02 -15.37
N ARG A 251 5.99 -14.19 -14.75
CA ARG A 251 6.67 -15.50 -14.70
C ARG A 251 5.85 -16.57 -14.01
N THR A 252 5.27 -16.24 -12.85
CA THR A 252 4.46 -17.18 -12.09
C THR A 252 3.23 -17.61 -12.89
N THR A 253 2.54 -16.67 -13.54
CA THR A 253 1.42 -16.95 -14.44
C THR A 253 1.85 -17.85 -15.60
N ASN A 254 2.96 -17.55 -16.27
CA ASN A 254 3.48 -18.38 -17.36
C ASN A 254 3.86 -19.80 -16.89
N ALA A 255 4.42 -19.95 -15.69
CA ALA A 255 4.70 -21.25 -15.09
C ALA A 255 3.40 -22.03 -14.81
N THR A 256 2.35 -21.36 -14.31
CA THR A 256 1.03 -22.01 -14.11
C THR A 256 0.39 -22.42 -15.42
N LEU A 257 0.49 -21.61 -16.48
CA LEU A 257 0.01 -21.96 -17.81
C LEU A 257 0.75 -23.17 -18.38
N ALA A 258 2.06 -23.24 -18.23
CA ALA A 258 2.86 -24.39 -18.65
C ALA A 258 2.50 -25.67 -17.89
N ALA A 259 2.27 -25.58 -16.57
CA ALA A 259 1.82 -26.71 -15.77
C ALA A 259 0.44 -27.21 -16.21
N LEU A 260 -0.48 -26.29 -16.51
CA LEU A 260 -1.82 -26.61 -16.99
C LEU A 260 -1.78 -27.24 -18.39
N GLU A 261 -1.02 -26.68 -19.32
CA GLU A 261 -0.79 -27.23 -20.66
C GLU A 261 -0.30 -28.69 -20.58
N SER A 262 0.75 -28.91 -19.79
CA SER A 262 1.33 -30.24 -19.58
C SER A 262 0.33 -31.22 -18.96
N SER A 263 -0.54 -30.77 -18.06
CA SER A 263 -1.59 -31.61 -17.47
C SER A 263 -2.67 -31.98 -18.50
N VAL A 264 -3.09 -31.04 -19.33
CA VAL A 264 -4.09 -31.28 -20.39
C VAL A 264 -3.53 -32.21 -21.46
N GLU A 265 -2.27 -32.06 -21.84
CA GLU A 265 -1.60 -32.95 -22.80
C GLU A 265 -1.52 -34.39 -22.26
N ARG A 266 -1.10 -34.58 -21.00
CA ARG A 266 -1.12 -35.90 -20.35
C ARG A 266 -2.51 -36.52 -20.32
N GLN A 267 -3.53 -35.74 -19.98
CA GLN A 267 -4.92 -36.21 -19.96
C GLN A 267 -5.40 -36.64 -21.35
N ARG A 268 -5.08 -35.88 -22.40
CA ARG A 268 -5.43 -36.24 -23.78
C ARG A 268 -4.74 -37.52 -24.24
N ALA A 269 -3.43 -37.65 -23.95
CA ALA A 269 -2.68 -38.86 -24.24
C ALA A 269 -3.29 -40.08 -23.54
N PHE A 270 -3.57 -39.96 -22.23
CA PHE A 270 -4.21 -41.03 -21.45
C PHE A 270 -5.57 -41.47 -22.05
N VAL A 271 -6.43 -40.52 -22.43
CA VAL A 271 -7.73 -40.85 -23.04
C VAL A 271 -7.56 -41.52 -24.40
N ALA A 272 -6.60 -41.07 -25.21
CA ALA A 272 -6.30 -41.68 -26.51
C ALA A 272 -5.82 -43.12 -26.33
N ASP A 273 -4.85 -43.35 -25.46
CA ASP A 273 -4.27 -44.67 -25.22
C ASP A 273 -5.30 -45.63 -24.62
N ALA A 274 -6.06 -45.20 -23.60
CA ALA A 274 -7.15 -45.97 -23.02
C ALA A 274 -8.20 -46.37 -24.08
N SER A 275 -8.53 -45.46 -24.99
CA SER A 275 -9.48 -45.73 -26.07
C SER A 275 -8.94 -46.77 -27.06
N HIS A 276 -7.63 -46.78 -27.31
CA HIS A 276 -6.99 -47.77 -28.18
C HIS A 276 -6.95 -49.15 -27.53
N GLU A 277 -6.51 -49.23 -26.27
CA GLU A 277 -6.39 -50.50 -25.53
C GLU A 277 -7.72 -51.17 -25.26
N LEU A 278 -8.80 -50.41 -25.04
CA LEU A 278 -10.15 -50.98 -24.87
C LEU A 278 -10.78 -51.41 -26.20
N ARG A 279 -10.45 -50.75 -27.31
CA ARG A 279 -11.10 -51.01 -28.61
C ARG A 279 -10.80 -52.41 -29.14
N SER A 280 -9.55 -52.87 -29.03
CA SER A 280 -9.12 -54.18 -29.52
C SER A 280 -9.86 -55.36 -28.84
N PRO A 281 -9.86 -55.49 -27.50
CA PRO A 281 -10.56 -56.56 -26.81
C PRO A 281 -12.08 -56.46 -26.98
N ILE A 282 -12.67 -55.25 -26.99
CA ILE A 282 -14.11 -55.09 -27.27
C ILE A 282 -14.46 -55.58 -28.68
N ALA A 283 -13.64 -55.25 -29.68
CA ALA A 283 -13.86 -55.72 -31.05
C ALA A 283 -13.74 -57.24 -31.16
N SER A 284 -12.74 -57.84 -30.51
CA SER A 284 -12.55 -59.29 -30.48
C SER A 284 -13.73 -60.01 -29.83
N LEU A 285 -14.14 -59.58 -28.63
CA LEU A 285 -15.30 -60.13 -27.93
C LEU A 285 -16.58 -59.97 -28.76
N ARG A 286 -16.76 -58.81 -29.42
CA ARG A 286 -17.90 -58.60 -30.32
C ARG A 286 -17.90 -59.58 -31.48
N THR A 287 -16.77 -59.79 -32.15
CA THR A 287 -16.66 -60.76 -33.25
C THR A 287 -16.94 -62.18 -32.79
N GLN A 288 -16.43 -62.60 -31.63
CA GLN A 288 -16.74 -63.92 -31.05
C GLN A 288 -18.24 -64.09 -30.83
N LEU A 289 -18.90 -63.08 -30.24
CA LEU A 289 -20.35 -63.11 -30.00
C LEU A 289 -21.18 -63.06 -31.29
N GLU A 290 -20.74 -62.31 -32.31
CA GLU A 290 -21.38 -62.26 -33.64
C GLU A 290 -21.30 -63.64 -34.35
N VAL A 291 -20.14 -64.29 -34.29
CA VAL A 291 -19.96 -65.65 -34.85
C VAL A 291 -20.82 -66.66 -34.09
N ALA A 292 -20.81 -66.61 -32.76
CA ALA A 292 -21.63 -67.49 -31.92
C ALA A 292 -23.14 -67.29 -32.14
N ALA A 293 -23.59 -66.07 -32.47
CA ALA A 293 -24.99 -65.81 -32.78
C ALA A 293 -25.44 -66.49 -34.09
N ALA A 294 -24.55 -66.62 -35.09
CA ALA A 294 -24.82 -67.33 -36.33
C ALA A 294 -24.60 -68.85 -36.20
N HIS A 295 -23.63 -69.26 -35.37
CA HIS A 295 -23.17 -70.63 -35.16
C HIS A 295 -22.97 -70.92 -33.66
N PRO A 296 -24.06 -71.24 -32.92
CA PRO A 296 -23.98 -71.43 -31.46
C PRO A 296 -23.00 -72.52 -31.01
N GLU A 297 -22.75 -73.52 -31.86
CA GLU A 297 -21.79 -74.59 -31.63
C GLU A 297 -20.33 -74.13 -31.60
N LEU A 298 -20.02 -72.92 -32.09
CA LEU A 298 -18.68 -72.33 -32.07
C LEU A 298 -18.45 -71.38 -30.88
N LEU A 299 -19.44 -71.22 -29.99
CA LEU A 299 -19.31 -70.36 -28.82
C LEU A 299 -18.33 -70.96 -27.80
N ASP A 300 -17.19 -70.30 -27.64
CA ASP A 300 -16.30 -70.51 -26.50
C ASP A 300 -16.72 -69.63 -25.33
N LEU A 301 -17.61 -70.16 -24.49
CA LEU A 301 -18.14 -69.41 -23.33
C LEU A 301 -17.05 -69.11 -22.30
N ASP A 302 -16.13 -70.05 -22.09
CA ASP A 302 -15.04 -69.90 -21.12
C ASP A 302 -14.06 -68.81 -21.61
N GLY A 303 -13.70 -68.83 -22.90
CA GLY A 303 -12.90 -67.77 -23.52
C GLY A 303 -13.55 -66.39 -23.48
N ALA A 304 -14.87 -66.31 -23.74
CA ALA A 304 -15.60 -65.04 -23.66
C ALA A 304 -15.67 -64.47 -22.23
N VAL A 305 -15.80 -65.36 -21.22
CA VAL A 305 -15.72 -64.96 -19.80
C VAL A 305 -14.32 -64.48 -19.45
N GLU A 306 -13.27 -65.18 -19.92
CA GLU A 306 -11.88 -64.77 -19.72
C GLU A 306 -11.58 -63.39 -20.32
N ASP A 307 -12.04 -63.14 -21.56
CA ASP A 307 -11.92 -61.84 -22.21
C ASP A 307 -12.67 -60.73 -21.45
N THR A 308 -13.83 -61.04 -20.87
CA THR A 308 -14.60 -60.10 -20.04
C THR A 308 -13.86 -59.78 -18.74
N VAL A 309 -13.28 -60.77 -18.07
CA VAL A 309 -12.45 -60.58 -16.86
C VAL A 309 -11.22 -59.75 -17.20
N ARG A 310 -10.57 -60.03 -18.33
CA ARG A 310 -9.42 -59.25 -18.81
C ARG A 310 -9.79 -57.79 -19.08
N LEU A 311 -10.95 -57.53 -19.68
CA LEU A 311 -11.50 -56.18 -19.87
C LEU A 311 -11.78 -55.47 -18.53
N GLN A 312 -12.35 -56.18 -17.55
CA GLN A 312 -12.60 -55.63 -16.21
C GLN A 312 -11.29 -55.23 -15.52
N ASN A 313 -10.27 -56.10 -15.59
CA ASN A 313 -8.95 -55.80 -15.05
C ASN A 313 -8.34 -54.59 -15.74
N LEU A 314 -8.32 -54.55 -17.07
CA LEU A 314 -7.81 -53.40 -17.83
C LEU A 314 -8.51 -52.08 -17.44
N ALA A 315 -9.84 -52.10 -17.27
CA ALA A 315 -10.58 -50.91 -16.83
C ALA A 315 -10.20 -50.48 -15.39
N ALA A 316 -10.01 -51.43 -14.48
CA ALA A 316 -9.55 -51.16 -13.11
C ALA A 316 -8.12 -50.60 -13.07
N ASP A 317 -7.25 -51.08 -13.96
CA ASP A 317 -5.88 -50.62 -14.15
C ASP A 317 -5.84 -49.17 -14.65
N LEU A 318 -6.63 -48.87 -15.68
CA LEU A 318 -6.77 -47.50 -16.21
C LEU A 318 -7.30 -46.54 -15.13
N LEU A 319 -8.30 -46.95 -14.34
CA LEU A 319 -8.84 -46.11 -13.27
C LEU A 319 -7.80 -45.84 -12.18
N LEU A 320 -7.00 -46.85 -11.81
CA LEU A 320 -5.92 -46.67 -10.84
C LEU A 320 -4.86 -45.69 -11.39
N LEU A 321 -4.44 -45.86 -12.65
CA LEU A 321 -3.48 -44.95 -13.28
C LEU A 321 -3.99 -43.51 -13.29
N ALA A 322 -5.26 -43.30 -13.66
CA ALA A 322 -5.88 -41.97 -13.64
C ALA A 322 -5.86 -41.32 -12.25
N ARG A 323 -6.12 -42.10 -11.18
CA ARG A 323 -6.04 -41.62 -9.79
C ARG A 323 -4.63 -41.23 -9.37
N LEU A 324 -3.64 -42.04 -9.75
CA LEU A 324 -2.23 -41.76 -9.48
C LEU A 324 -1.76 -40.51 -10.24
N ASP A 325 -2.17 -40.35 -11.50
CA ASP A 325 -1.88 -39.15 -12.32
C ASP A 325 -2.54 -37.89 -11.76
N ALA A 326 -3.71 -38.01 -11.13
CA ALA A 326 -4.38 -36.92 -10.41
C ALA A 326 -3.69 -36.56 -9.07
N GLY A 327 -2.63 -37.28 -8.69
CA GLY A 327 -1.86 -37.03 -7.47
C GLY A 327 -2.48 -37.64 -6.22
N GLU A 328 -3.41 -38.60 -6.35
CA GLU A 328 -3.97 -39.32 -5.20
C GLU A 328 -2.85 -40.12 -4.52
N ARG A 329 -2.49 -39.70 -3.31
CA ARG A 329 -1.52 -40.41 -2.47
C ARG A 329 -2.27 -41.35 -1.53
N PRO A 330 -2.05 -42.66 -1.61
CA PRO A 330 -2.67 -43.59 -0.68
C PRO A 330 -2.25 -43.29 0.75
N ALA A 331 -3.16 -43.51 1.70
CA ALA A 331 -2.83 -43.41 3.12
C ALA A 331 -1.68 -44.37 3.46
N GLY A 332 -0.64 -43.84 4.11
CA GLY A 332 0.51 -44.63 4.55
C GLY A 332 0.15 -45.46 5.79
N THR A 333 0.05 -46.78 5.60
CA THR A 333 -0.01 -47.76 6.70
C THR A 333 1.34 -48.44 6.86
N ARG A 334 1.66 -48.93 8.06
CA ARG A 334 2.82 -49.81 8.23
C ARG A 334 2.52 -51.16 7.56
N VAL A 335 3.41 -51.57 6.66
CA VAL A 335 3.31 -52.82 5.89
C VAL A 335 4.59 -53.62 6.06
N ASP A 336 4.47 -54.87 6.52
CA ASP A 336 5.56 -55.85 6.52
C ASP A 336 5.73 -56.44 5.12
N LEU A 337 6.85 -56.13 4.46
CA LEU A 337 7.17 -56.59 3.11
C LEU A 337 7.46 -58.09 3.06
N ALA A 338 7.98 -58.69 4.14
CA ALA A 338 8.26 -60.12 4.16
C ALA A 338 6.96 -60.93 4.23
N ALA A 339 6.00 -60.46 5.02
CA ALA A 339 4.66 -61.05 5.06
C ALA A 339 3.97 -60.89 3.70
N LEU A 340 4.09 -59.72 3.08
CA LEU A 340 3.48 -59.44 1.76
C LEU A 340 4.07 -60.30 0.64
N ALA A 341 5.40 -60.47 0.60
CA ALA A 341 6.07 -61.33 -0.39
C ALA A 341 5.67 -62.80 -0.23
N ARG A 342 5.55 -63.28 1.01
CA ARG A 342 5.08 -64.65 1.30
C ARG A 342 3.63 -64.85 0.88
N GLU A 343 2.75 -63.89 1.16
CA GLU A 343 1.35 -63.92 0.72
C GLU A 343 1.24 -63.92 -0.81
N ALA A 344 2.03 -63.10 -1.49
CA ALA A 344 2.06 -63.04 -2.95
C ALA A 344 2.59 -64.34 -3.59
N ALA A 345 3.41 -65.14 -2.90
CA ALA A 345 3.88 -66.43 -3.43
C ALA A 345 2.88 -67.59 -3.24
N VAL A 346 1.81 -67.40 -2.46
CA VAL A 346 0.82 -68.47 -2.22
C VAL A 346 0.16 -68.89 -3.53
N GLY A 347 0.19 -70.19 -3.82
CA GLY A 347 -0.37 -70.76 -5.04
C GLY A 347 0.55 -70.73 -6.26
N ARG A 348 1.78 -70.23 -6.13
CA ARG A 348 2.78 -70.17 -7.21
C ARG A 348 3.91 -71.16 -6.97
N GLU A 349 3.85 -72.33 -7.61
CA GLU A 349 4.76 -73.47 -7.35
C GLU A 349 6.23 -73.20 -7.70
N ARG A 350 6.49 -72.24 -8.60
CA ARG A 350 7.83 -71.91 -9.12
C ARG A 350 8.52 -70.77 -8.37
N VAL A 351 7.87 -70.22 -7.34
CA VAL A 351 8.33 -69.02 -6.62
C VAL A 351 8.94 -69.42 -5.27
N THR A 352 10.20 -69.06 -5.07
CA THR A 352 10.89 -69.16 -3.78
C THR A 352 11.01 -67.79 -3.14
N VAL A 353 10.72 -67.66 -1.84
CA VAL A 353 10.77 -66.38 -1.12
C VAL A 353 11.89 -66.37 -0.10
N GLU A 354 12.85 -65.46 -0.27
CA GLU A 354 13.94 -65.18 0.66
C GLU A 354 13.72 -63.78 1.26
N ALA A 355 13.03 -63.69 2.39
CA ALA A 355 12.55 -62.42 2.93
C ALA A 355 12.94 -62.18 4.39
N GLU A 356 13.73 -61.13 4.62
CA GLU A 356 13.98 -60.54 5.94
C GLU A 356 12.79 -59.65 6.36
N PRO A 357 12.41 -59.63 7.66
CA PRO A 357 11.33 -58.77 8.14
C PRO A 357 11.71 -57.28 7.99
N VAL A 358 11.00 -56.59 7.09
CA VAL A 358 11.21 -55.16 6.81
C VAL A 358 9.85 -54.46 6.71
N GLU A 359 9.65 -53.43 7.54
CA GLU A 359 8.43 -52.61 7.51
C GLU A 359 8.62 -51.32 6.71
N VAL A 360 7.62 -50.96 5.90
CA VAL A 360 7.56 -49.69 5.16
C VAL A 360 6.24 -48.98 5.39
N SER A 361 6.24 -47.66 5.20
CA SER A 361 5.00 -46.87 5.15
C SER A 361 4.45 -46.85 3.73
N GLY A 362 3.24 -47.36 3.53
CA GLY A 362 2.60 -47.38 2.21
C GLY A 362 1.21 -48.00 2.23
N SER A 363 0.61 -48.14 1.05
CA SER A 363 -0.63 -48.88 0.87
C SER A 363 -0.32 -50.34 0.65
N ARG A 364 -0.79 -51.20 1.58
CA ARG A 364 -0.65 -52.66 1.47
C ARG A 364 -1.16 -53.16 0.11
N GLY A 365 -2.34 -52.69 -0.32
CA GLY A 365 -2.95 -53.11 -1.58
C GLY A 365 -2.14 -52.73 -2.81
N GLN A 366 -1.54 -51.54 -2.85
CA GLN A 366 -0.70 -51.13 -3.97
C GLN A 366 0.64 -51.86 -4.01
N LEU A 367 1.27 -52.06 -2.85
CA LEU A 367 2.50 -52.85 -2.75
C LEU A 367 2.26 -54.32 -3.14
N ALA A 368 1.13 -54.90 -2.71
CA ALA A 368 0.72 -56.26 -3.10
C ALA A 368 0.60 -56.37 -4.62
N ARG A 369 0.01 -55.34 -5.23
CA ARG A 369 -0.20 -55.27 -6.68
C ARG A 369 1.10 -55.11 -7.46
N VAL A 370 2.05 -54.31 -6.98
CA VAL A 370 3.40 -54.23 -7.59
C VAL A 370 4.06 -55.61 -7.58
N LEU A 371 4.04 -56.29 -6.43
CA LEU A 371 4.59 -57.65 -6.31
C LEU A 371 3.87 -58.65 -7.21
N ALA A 372 2.54 -58.62 -7.26
CA ALA A 372 1.75 -59.47 -8.15
C ALA A 372 2.11 -59.22 -9.62
N ASN A 373 2.17 -57.96 -10.06
CA ASN A 373 2.54 -57.62 -11.44
C ASN A 373 3.95 -58.10 -11.81
N LEU A 374 4.92 -57.95 -10.89
CA LEU A 374 6.29 -58.44 -11.10
C LEU A 374 6.34 -59.97 -11.15
N LEU A 375 5.59 -60.66 -10.28
CA LEU A 375 5.49 -62.11 -10.26
C LEU A 375 4.79 -62.66 -11.52
N ASP A 376 3.67 -62.06 -11.94
CA ASP A 376 2.95 -62.44 -13.15
C ASP A 376 3.81 -62.23 -14.41
N ASN A 377 4.69 -61.23 -14.38
CA ASN A 377 5.68 -61.04 -15.42
C ASN A 377 6.77 -62.12 -15.37
N ALA A 378 7.32 -62.39 -14.19
CA ALA A 378 8.31 -63.44 -13.99
C ALA A 378 7.77 -64.82 -14.40
N GLU A 379 6.54 -65.17 -14.05
CA GLU A 379 5.90 -66.45 -14.40
C GLU A 379 5.74 -66.65 -15.91
N ARG A 380 5.48 -65.56 -16.65
CA ARG A 380 5.38 -65.60 -18.12
C ARG A 380 6.72 -65.83 -18.82
N HIS A 381 7.83 -65.40 -18.22
CA HIS A 381 9.14 -65.38 -18.90
C HIS A 381 10.16 -66.36 -18.30
N ALA A 382 9.97 -66.82 -17.06
CA ALA A 382 10.84 -67.77 -16.39
C ALA A 382 10.84 -69.13 -17.11
N ARG A 383 12.01 -69.81 -17.10
CA ARG A 383 12.16 -71.19 -17.57
C ARG A 383 11.73 -72.19 -16.52
N GLU A 384 12.28 -72.08 -15.30
CA GLU A 384 11.98 -73.00 -14.21
C GLU A 384 11.81 -72.28 -12.86
N ARG A 385 12.59 -71.23 -12.59
CA ARG A 385 12.71 -70.66 -11.23
C ARG A 385 12.44 -69.15 -11.15
N ILE A 386 11.72 -68.76 -10.11
CA ILE A 386 11.51 -67.36 -9.71
C ILE A 386 11.90 -67.21 -8.24
N THR A 387 12.67 -66.16 -7.92
CA THR A 387 13.10 -65.85 -6.56
C THR A 387 12.65 -64.45 -6.17
N VAL A 388 11.91 -64.33 -5.07
CA VAL A 388 11.56 -63.05 -4.45
C VAL A 388 12.49 -62.81 -3.28
N THR A 389 13.22 -61.71 -3.30
CA THR A 389 14.11 -61.29 -2.22
C THR A 389 13.54 -60.06 -1.53
N VAL A 390 13.53 -60.05 -0.20
CA VAL A 390 13.23 -58.86 0.60
C VAL A 390 14.37 -58.69 1.60
N ARG A 391 15.09 -57.58 1.50
CA ARG A 391 16.25 -57.30 2.36
C ARG A 391 16.35 -55.83 2.68
N ARG A 392 17.02 -55.52 3.78
CA ARG A 392 17.34 -54.14 4.14
C ARG A 392 18.73 -53.76 3.64
N GLU A 393 18.83 -52.75 2.78
CA GLU A 393 20.11 -52.16 2.38
C GLU A 393 20.21 -50.72 2.91
N GLY A 394 21.03 -50.54 3.95
CA GLY A 394 21.19 -49.25 4.62
C GLY A 394 19.86 -48.71 5.16
N GLY A 395 19.46 -47.54 4.66
CA GLY A 395 18.22 -46.87 5.02
C GLY A 395 16.98 -47.30 4.23
N ALA A 396 17.13 -48.18 3.23
CA ALA A 396 16.07 -48.55 2.31
C ALA A 396 15.66 -50.02 2.42
N ALA A 397 14.38 -50.29 2.17
CA ALA A 397 13.88 -51.63 1.91
C ALA A 397 14.04 -51.93 0.42
N VAL A 398 14.63 -53.08 0.09
CA VAL A 398 14.81 -53.52 -1.29
C VAL A 398 14.06 -54.82 -1.50
N VAL A 399 13.19 -54.80 -2.50
CA VAL A 399 12.42 -55.96 -2.96
C VAL A 399 12.88 -56.28 -4.37
N GLY A 400 13.35 -57.51 -4.59
CA GLY A 400 13.75 -58.00 -5.90
C GLY A 400 12.91 -59.19 -6.32
N VAL A 401 12.47 -59.22 -7.58
CA VAL A 401 11.89 -60.41 -8.21
C VAL A 401 12.82 -60.79 -9.35
N ALA A 402 13.39 -61.98 -9.30
CA ALA A 402 14.35 -62.48 -10.27
C ALA A 402 13.85 -63.78 -10.89
N ASP A 403 13.86 -63.87 -12.21
CA ASP A 403 13.57 -65.07 -12.98
C ASP A 403 14.80 -65.57 -13.75
N ASP A 404 14.74 -66.82 -14.22
CA ASP A 404 15.77 -67.48 -15.04
C ASP A 404 15.45 -67.44 -16.56
N GLY A 405 14.56 -66.54 -16.97
CA GLY A 405 14.10 -66.34 -18.33
C GLY A 405 15.07 -65.60 -19.25
N GLU A 406 14.61 -65.34 -20.47
CA GLU A 406 15.30 -64.44 -21.39
C GLU A 406 15.08 -63.00 -20.93
N GLY A 407 16.16 -62.37 -20.46
CA GLY A 407 16.12 -61.01 -19.96
C GLY A 407 15.88 -59.97 -21.06
N VAL A 408 15.62 -58.73 -20.64
CA VAL A 408 15.38 -57.60 -21.54
C VAL A 408 16.70 -57.04 -22.08
N ALA A 409 16.76 -56.85 -23.41
CA ALA A 409 17.89 -56.23 -24.09
C ALA A 409 18.19 -54.84 -23.51
N GLY A 410 19.48 -54.45 -23.44
CA GLY A 410 19.90 -53.23 -22.74
C GLY A 410 19.19 -51.94 -23.20
N ALA A 411 18.87 -51.84 -24.49
CA ALA A 411 18.16 -50.69 -25.07
C ALA A 411 16.68 -50.60 -24.66
N ASP A 412 16.07 -51.70 -24.22
CA ASP A 412 14.65 -51.77 -23.90
C ASP A 412 14.36 -51.75 -22.39
N ARG A 413 15.39 -51.84 -21.53
CA ARG A 413 15.23 -51.92 -20.06
C ARG A 413 14.50 -50.74 -19.44
N GLU A 414 14.62 -49.54 -20.00
CA GLU A 414 13.86 -48.37 -19.54
C GLU A 414 12.49 -48.30 -20.21
N ARG A 415 12.39 -48.73 -21.47
CA ARG A 415 11.17 -48.68 -22.29
C ARG A 415 10.06 -49.60 -21.78
N ILE A 416 10.39 -50.73 -21.16
CA ILE A 416 9.38 -51.65 -20.60
C ILE A 416 8.52 -51.03 -19.49
N PHE A 417 8.97 -49.93 -18.88
CA PHE A 417 8.21 -49.20 -17.86
C PHE A 417 7.36 -48.07 -18.47
N GLU A 418 7.52 -47.77 -19.76
CA GLU A 418 6.64 -46.86 -20.48
C GLU A 418 5.27 -47.52 -20.67
N ARG A 419 4.22 -46.69 -20.70
CA ARG A 419 2.84 -47.18 -20.81
C ARG A 419 2.66 -47.90 -22.15
N PHE A 420 1.94 -49.03 -22.11
CA PHE A 420 1.53 -49.80 -23.30
C PHE A 420 2.67 -50.38 -24.13
N VAL A 421 3.91 -50.39 -23.62
CA VAL A 421 5.02 -51.09 -24.27
C VAL A 421 4.93 -52.58 -23.98
N ARG A 422 4.77 -53.37 -25.03
CA ARG A 422 4.98 -54.82 -25.01
C ARG A 422 6.11 -55.14 -25.97
N LEU A 423 7.13 -55.84 -25.49
CA LEU A 423 8.18 -56.37 -26.36
C LEU A 423 7.61 -57.65 -26.97
N ASP A 424 7.32 -57.63 -28.27
CA ASP A 424 6.92 -58.84 -28.98
C ASP A 424 8.08 -59.84 -28.91
N ALA A 425 7.75 -61.09 -28.57
CA ALA A 425 8.72 -62.18 -28.58
C ALA A 425 9.20 -62.37 -30.04
N ALA A 426 10.50 -62.15 -30.28
CA ALA A 426 11.13 -62.38 -31.57
C ALA A 426 11.29 -63.86 -31.88
#